data_AF-A0A239MQC7-F1
#
_entry.id   AF-A0A239MQC7-F1
#
_cell.length_a   1.000
_cell.length_b   1.000
_cell.length_c   1.000
_cell.angle_alpha   90.00
_cell.angle_beta   90.00
_cell.angle_gamma   90.00
#
_symmetry.space_group_name_H-M   'P 1'
#
loop_
_entity.id
_entity.type
_entity.pdbx_description
1 polymer ?
#
loop_
_entity_poly.entity_id
_entity_poly.type
_entity_poly.pdbx_seq_one_letter_code
_entity_poly.pdbx_strand_id
1 'polypeptide(L)'
;MDGEIRYNFGSIADLTSGMTVKWQSLNEKLDEIKSSIQPLVATWQGADADAYQVRQGEWNAAQAELNTVLQSLIGAVSAGNQKMIEQEALNRSRFA
;
A
#
# COMPACT_ATOMS: atom_id res chain seq x y z
N MET A 1 12.57 14.03 -33.27
CA MET A 1 12.21 14.70 -32.00
C MET A 1 12.18 13.63 -30.94
N ASP A 2 13.33 13.40 -30.32
CA ASP A 2 13.52 12.34 -29.33
C ASP A 2 13.31 12.94 -27.94
N GLY A 3 12.05 13.18 -27.62
CA GLY A 3 11.59 13.64 -26.32
C GLY A 3 10.88 12.49 -25.64
N GLU A 4 11.56 11.35 -25.56
CA GLU A 4 11.04 10.15 -24.92
C GLU A 4 11.02 10.38 -23.40
N ILE A 5 10.03 11.15 -22.94
CA ILE A 5 9.51 11.03 -21.57
C ILE A 5 8.77 9.67 -21.50
N ARG A 6 9.43 8.56 -21.87
CA ARG A 6 9.10 7.23 -21.33
C ARG A 6 9.69 7.20 -19.94
N TYR A 7 9.12 8.01 -19.05
CA TYR A 7 9.28 7.76 -17.63
C TYR A 7 8.78 6.32 -17.41
N ASN A 8 9.50 5.53 -16.62
CA ASN A 8 9.34 4.09 -16.54
C ASN A 8 8.05 3.67 -15.81
N PHE A 9 6.88 4.05 -16.34
CA PHE A 9 5.55 3.82 -15.78
C PHE A 9 5.23 2.32 -15.67
N GLY A 10 5.78 1.50 -16.56
CA GLY A 10 5.74 0.04 -16.44
C GLY A 10 6.36 -0.42 -15.11
N SER A 11 7.59 0.00 -14.81
CA SER A 11 8.20 -0.33 -13.52
C SER A 11 7.49 0.28 -12.32
N ILE A 12 6.82 1.42 -12.46
CA ILE A 12 6.00 1.99 -11.38
C ILE A 12 4.73 1.16 -11.14
N ALA A 13 4.06 0.69 -12.20
CA ALA A 13 2.93 -0.21 -12.09
C ALA A 13 3.34 -1.57 -11.47
N ASP A 14 4.47 -2.12 -11.91
CA ASP A 14 5.03 -3.35 -11.34
C ASP A 14 5.40 -3.19 -9.87
N LEU A 15 6.03 -2.07 -9.50
CA LEU A 15 6.33 -1.71 -8.10
C LEU A 15 5.04 -1.66 -7.27
N THR A 16 3.99 -1.02 -7.81
CA THR A 16 2.69 -0.88 -7.14
C THR A 16 2.01 -2.23 -6.92
N SER A 17 2.03 -3.10 -7.94
CA SER A 17 1.54 -4.47 -7.84
C SER A 17 2.32 -5.27 -6.78
N GLY A 18 3.65 -5.20 -6.83
CA GLY A 18 4.53 -5.85 -5.86
C GLY A 18 4.32 -5.35 -4.43
N MET A 19 4.10 -4.05 -4.24
CA MET A 19 3.75 -3.50 -2.93
C MET A 19 2.40 -4.01 -2.42
N THR A 20 1.39 -4.09 -3.29
CA THR A 20 0.06 -4.63 -2.92
C THR A 20 0.17 -6.07 -2.43
N VAL A 21 0.93 -6.92 -3.12
CA VAL A 21 1.14 -8.32 -2.71
C VAL A 21 1.89 -8.41 -1.38
N LYS A 22 2.98 -7.65 -1.20
CA LYS A 22 3.73 -7.62 0.06
C LYS A 22 2.86 -7.13 1.22
N TRP A 23 1.99 -6.17 0.95
CA TRP A 23 1.05 -5.62 1.91
C TRP A 23 -0.01 -6.66 2.34
N GLN A 24 -0.59 -7.41 1.40
CA GLN A 24 -1.51 -8.51 1.73
C GLN A 24 -0.84 -9.53 2.64
N SER A 25 0.39 -9.95 2.28
CA SER A 25 1.17 -10.89 3.10
C SER A 25 1.49 -10.35 4.50
N LEU A 26 1.74 -9.05 4.63
CA LEU A 26 1.99 -8.42 5.93
C LEU A 26 0.74 -8.46 6.82
N ASN A 27 -0.44 -8.19 6.27
CA ASN A 27 -1.70 -8.28 7.02
C ASN A 27 -2.01 -9.72 7.43
N GLU A 28 -1.84 -10.69 6.53
CA GLU A 28 -2.04 -12.11 6.84
C GLU A 28 -1.15 -12.55 8.01
N LYS A 29 0.15 -12.24 7.97
CA LYS A 29 1.08 -12.53 9.07
C LYS A 29 0.66 -11.88 10.38
N LEU A 30 0.11 -10.67 10.32
CA LEU A 30 -0.30 -9.95 11.51
C LEU A 30 -1.59 -10.53 12.09
N ASP A 31 -2.53 -10.95 11.25
CA ASP A 31 -3.73 -11.67 11.67
C ASP A 31 -3.40 -13.05 12.25
N GLU A 32 -2.41 -13.76 11.67
CA GLU A 32 -1.87 -15.00 12.24
C GLU A 32 -1.30 -14.75 13.65
N ILE A 33 -0.47 -13.71 13.82
CA ILE A 33 0.09 -13.36 15.13
C ILE A 33 -1.05 -13.04 16.12
N LYS A 34 -1.99 -12.17 15.76
CA LYS A 34 -3.15 -11.81 16.60
C LYS A 34 -3.93 -13.05 17.02
N SER A 35 -4.19 -13.97 16.08
CA SER A 35 -4.90 -15.23 16.35
C SER A 35 -4.12 -16.15 17.28
N SER A 36 -2.80 -16.26 17.08
CA SER A 36 -1.93 -17.12 17.90
C SER A 36 -1.83 -16.67 19.36
N ILE A 37 -1.90 -15.35 19.62
CA ILE A 37 -1.77 -14.80 20.97
C ILE A 37 -3.10 -14.66 21.69
N GLN A 38 -4.24 -14.69 20.98
CA GLN A 38 -5.58 -14.55 21.58
C GLN A 38 -5.81 -15.47 22.80
N PRO A 39 -5.42 -16.76 22.78
CA PRO A 39 -5.54 -17.64 23.94
C PRO A 39 -4.70 -17.20 25.15
N LEU A 40 -3.55 -16.57 24.91
CA LEU A 40 -2.67 -16.04 25.97
C LEU A 40 -3.20 -14.71 26.51
N VAL A 41 -3.75 -13.86 25.64
CA VAL A 41 -4.41 -12.61 26.05
C VAL A 41 -5.58 -12.90 26.99
N ALA A 42 -6.32 -13.99 26.77
CA ALA A 42 -7.40 -14.40 27.65
C ALA A 42 -6.96 -14.79 29.08
N THR A 43 -5.67 -15.09 29.29
CA THR A 43 -5.12 -15.41 30.60
C THR A 43 -4.44 -14.21 31.28
N TRP A 44 -4.13 -13.15 30.53
CA TRP A 44 -3.54 -11.92 31.05
C TRP A 44 -4.55 -11.11 31.88
N GLN A 45 -4.11 -10.64 33.04
CA GLN A 45 -4.91 -9.83 33.97
C GLN A 45 -4.07 -8.65 34.45
N GLY A 46 -4.72 -7.50 34.69
CA GLY A 46 -4.04 -6.29 35.17
C GLY A 46 -3.10 -5.70 34.13
N ALA A 47 -1.88 -5.34 34.53
CA ALA A 47 -0.94 -4.55 33.73
C ALA A 47 -0.53 -5.18 32.39
N ASP A 48 -0.52 -6.51 32.30
CA ASP A 48 -0.18 -7.22 31.05
C ASP A 48 -1.27 -7.07 29.98
N ALA A 49 -2.54 -7.01 30.40
CA ALA A 49 -3.67 -6.77 29.52
C ALA A 49 -3.66 -5.33 28.99
N ASP A 50 -3.31 -4.35 29.84
CA ASP A 50 -3.19 -2.95 29.44
C ASP A 50 -2.04 -2.74 28.44
N ALA A 51 -0.88 -3.33 28.72
CA ALA A 51 0.28 -3.26 27.83
C ALA A 51 -0.01 -3.90 26.46
N TYR A 52 -0.78 -4.98 26.43
CA TYR A 52 -1.23 -5.60 25.20
C TYR A 52 -2.15 -4.68 24.38
N GLN A 53 -3.15 -4.07 25.02
CA GLN A 53 -4.08 -3.16 24.34
C GLN A 53 -3.35 -1.97 23.71
N VAL A 54 -2.35 -1.41 24.39
CA VAL A 54 -1.50 -0.35 23.83
C VAL A 54 -0.79 -0.82 22.56
N ARG A 55 -0.09 -1.96 22.63
CA ARG A 55 0.62 -2.53 21.47
C ARG A 55 -0.32 -2.87 20.33
N GLN A 56 -1.52 -3.38 20.64
CA GLN A 56 -2.54 -3.70 19.64
C GLN A 56 -3.04 -2.42 18.95
N GLY A 57 -3.20 -1.33 19.70
CA GLY A 57 -3.52 -0.01 19.17
C GLY A 57 -2.42 0.54 18.25
N GLU A 58 -1.16 0.51 18.70
CA GLU A 58 0.00 0.94 17.90
C GLU A 58 0.09 0.17 16.57
N TRP A 59 -0.14 -1.14 16.60
CA TRP A 59 -0.16 -1.95 15.38
C TRP A 59 -1.30 -1.60 14.43
N ASN A 60 -2.53 -1.47 14.94
CA ASN A 60 -3.66 -1.09 14.09
C ASN A 60 -3.43 0.30 13.46
N ALA A 61 -2.84 1.24 14.20
CA ALA A 61 -2.49 2.56 13.70
C ALA A 61 -1.44 2.48 12.58
N ALA A 62 -0.35 1.74 12.80
CA ALA A 62 0.69 1.54 11.79
C ALA A 62 0.15 0.87 10.52
N GLN A 63 -0.74 -0.13 10.65
CA GLN A 63 -1.42 -0.75 9.52
C GLN A 63 -2.28 0.26 8.76
N ALA A 64 -3.08 1.06 9.46
CA ALA A 64 -3.93 2.08 8.83
C ALA A 64 -3.09 3.11 8.05
N GLU A 65 -1.99 3.59 8.63
CA GLU A 65 -1.07 4.52 7.96
C GLU A 65 -0.46 3.92 6.70
N LEU A 66 0.02 2.68 6.77
CA LEU A 66 0.54 1.94 5.62
C LEU A 66 -0.52 1.79 4.51
N ASN A 67 -1.77 1.50 4.87
CA ASN A 67 -2.88 1.43 3.91
C ASN A 67 -3.08 2.77 3.19
N THR A 68 -3.08 3.86 3.95
CA THR A 68 -3.24 5.21 3.40
C THR A 68 -2.11 5.57 2.44
N VAL A 69 -0.86 5.28 2.81
CA VAL A 69 0.31 5.52 1.94
C VAL A 69 0.22 4.70 0.65
N LEU A 70 -0.13 3.42 0.75
CA LEU A 70 -0.25 2.54 -0.41
C LEU A 70 -1.36 3.02 -1.37
N GLN A 71 -2.53 3.38 -0.85
CA GLN A 71 -3.63 3.93 -1.66
C GLN A 71 -3.24 5.26 -2.32
N SER A 72 -2.52 6.11 -1.60
CA SER A 72 -2.03 7.38 -2.14
C SER A 72 -1.05 7.15 -3.29
N LEU A 73 -0.14 6.19 -3.13
CA LEU A 73 0.78 5.78 -4.19
C LEU A 73 0.03 5.27 -5.42
N ILE A 74 -0.88 4.30 -5.25
CA ILE A 74 -1.71 3.75 -6.34
C ILE A 74 -2.45 4.87 -7.10
N GLY A 75 -3.04 5.81 -6.36
CA GLY A 75 -3.75 6.96 -6.93
C GLY A 75 -2.84 7.86 -7.76
N ALA A 76 -1.65 8.19 -7.24
CA ALA A 76 -0.66 8.99 -7.96
C ALA A 76 -0.19 8.32 -9.26
N VAL A 77 0.04 7.00 -9.23
CA VAL A 77 0.45 6.21 -10.40
C VAL A 77 -0.67 6.19 -11.46
N SER A 78 -1.89 5.92 -11.04
CA SER A 78 -3.06 5.88 -11.94
C SER A 78 -3.31 7.23 -12.60
N ALA A 79 -3.24 8.32 -11.83
CA ALA A 79 -3.39 9.68 -12.34
C ALA A 79 -2.26 10.06 -13.32
N GLY A 80 -1.03 9.61 -13.06
CA GLY A 80 0.10 9.78 -13.98
C GLY A 80 -0.13 9.07 -15.32
N ASN A 81 -0.57 7.82 -15.27
CA ASN A 81 -0.88 7.03 -16.47
C ASN A 81 -1.98 7.69 -17.33
N GLN A 82 -3.06 8.14 -16.70
CA GLN A 82 -4.18 8.80 -17.39
C GLN A 82 -3.70 10.06 -18.16
N LYS A 83 -2.95 10.93 -17.48
CA LYS A 83 -2.42 12.17 -18.09
C LYS A 83 -1.51 11.90 -19.28
N MET A 84 -0.71 10.84 -19.22
CA MET A 84 0.19 10.46 -20.31
C MET A 84 -0.60 9.96 -21.53
N ILE A 85 -1.61 9.10 -21.34
CA ILE A 85 -2.46 8.62 -22.43
C ILE A 85 -3.15 9.79 -23.14
N GLU A 86 -3.65 10.76 -22.37
CA GLU A 86 -4.26 11.98 -22.90
C GLU A 86 -3.23 12.81 -23.69
N GLN A 87 -2.02 13.01 -23.17
CA GLN A 87 -0.96 13.74 -23.86
C GLN A 87 -0.49 13.04 -25.14
N GLU A 88 -0.34 11.72 -25.13
CA GLU A 88 -0.01 10.95 -26.33
C GLU A 88 -1.11 11.03 -27.39
N ALA A 89 -2.38 10.94 -26.98
CA ALA A 89 -3.50 11.08 -27.91
C ALA A 89 -3.53 12.47 -28.56
N LEU A 90 -3.28 13.52 -27.78
CA LEU A 90 -3.16 14.90 -28.28
C LEU A 90 -1.95 15.09 -29.20
N ASN A 91 -0.81 14.49 -28.88
CA ASN A 91 0.37 14.56 -29.74
C ASN A 91 0.12 13.81 -31.06
N ARG A 92 -0.46 12.60 -31.00
CA ARG A 92 -0.82 11.84 -32.21
C ARG A 92 -1.78 12.60 -33.11
N SER A 93 -2.79 13.30 -32.57
CA SER A 93 -3.73 14.08 -33.38
C SER A 93 -3.13 15.36 -33.96
N ARG A 94 -2.07 15.91 -33.36
CA ARG A 94 -1.33 17.07 -33.89
C ARG A 94 -0.35 16.71 -35.00
N PHE A 95 0.11 15.46 -35.03
CA PHE A 95 1.08 14.96 -36.01
C PHE A 95 0.49 13.97 -37.02
N ALA A 96 -0.84 13.82 -37.05
CA ALA A 96 -1.61 13.10 -38.07
C ALA A 96 -2.23 14.09 -39.06
#